data_AF-A0A957UPV8-F1
#
_entry.id   AF-A0A957UPV8-F1
#
_cell.length_a   1.000
_cell.length_b   1.000
_cell.length_c   1.000
_cell.angle_alpha   90.00
_cell.angle_beta   90.00
_cell.angle_gamma   90.00
#
_symmetry.space_group_name_H-M   'P 1'
#
loop_
_entity.id
_entity.type
_entity.pdbx_description
1 polymer ?
#
loop_
_entity_poly.entity_id
_entity_poly.type
_entity_poly.pdbx_seq_one_letter_code
_entity_poly.pdbx_strand_id
1 'polypeptide(L)' 'MSAQTEYRYNRLTWAEMNDAIEMQKVVLLPTGSTEQHGRHLP' A
#
# COMPACT_ATOMS: atom_id res chain seq x y z
N MET A 1 2.63 13.49 -4.10
CA MET A 1 1.55 13.02 -5.01
C MET A 1 0.26 13.17 -4.22
N SER A 2 -0.84 13.67 -4.80
CA SER A 2 -2.05 13.87 -3.97
C SER A 2 -2.61 12.55 -3.43
N ALA A 3 -3.00 12.56 -2.16
CA ALA A 3 -3.72 11.48 -1.50
C ALA A 3 -5.05 11.14 -2.19
N GLN A 4 -5.61 11.98 -3.05
CA GLN A 4 -6.84 11.67 -3.79
C GLN A 4 -6.62 10.53 -4.79
N THR A 5 -5.56 10.62 -5.60
CA THR A 5 -5.33 9.70 -6.73
C THR A 5 -4.32 8.59 -6.41
N GLU A 6 -3.36 8.83 -5.53
CA GLU A 6 -2.42 7.78 -5.11
C GLU A 6 -3.08 6.88 -4.05
N TYR A 7 -2.85 5.57 -4.17
CA TYR A 7 -3.42 4.54 -3.30
C TYR A 7 -2.34 3.67 -2.64
N ARG A 8 -1.08 3.76 -3.11
CA ARG A 8 0.06 3.07 -2.50
C ARG A 8 0.60 3.90 -1.35
N TYR A 9 0.28 3.47 -0.13
CA TYR A 9 0.58 4.21 1.10
C TYR A 9 2.08 4.48 1.30
N ASN A 10 2.96 3.61 0.79
CA ASN A 10 4.40 3.78 0.86
C ASN A 10 4.96 4.89 -0.06
N ARG A 11 4.11 5.51 -0.89
CA ARG A 11 4.47 6.66 -1.75
C ARG A 11 3.94 8.00 -1.23
N LEU A 12 3.21 7.99 -0.13
CA LEU A 12 2.71 9.19 0.53
C LEU A 12 3.70 9.64 1.59
N THR A 13 3.87 10.96 1.72
CA THR A 13 4.47 11.56 2.91
C THR A 13 3.53 11.43 4.10
N TRP A 14 4.03 11.70 5.31
CA TRP A 14 3.20 11.67 6.52
C TRP A 14 2.02 12.67 6.46
N ALA A 15 2.23 13.87 5.92
CA ALA A 15 1.16 14.85 5.75
C ALA A 15 0.09 14.35 4.77
N GLU A 16 0.49 13.83 3.61
CA GLU A 16 -0.44 13.26 2.62
C GLU A 16 -1.16 12.01 3.17
N MET A 17 -0.56 11.27 4.11
CA MET A 17 -1.23 10.16 4.81
C MET A 17 -2.38 10.65 5.69
N ASN A 18 -2.23 11.78 6.37
CA ASN A 18 -3.32 12.37 7.15
C ASN A 18 -4.51 12.71 6.25
N ASP A 19 -4.27 13.29 5.07
CA ASP A 19 -5.32 13.55 4.08
C ASP A 19 -6.03 12.25 3.65
N ALA A 20 -5.29 11.15 3.45
CA ALA A 20 -5.86 9.86 3.09
C ALA A 20 -6.73 9.26 4.22
N ILE A 21 -6.35 9.48 5.48
CA ILE A 21 -7.11 9.05 6.67
C ILE A 21 -8.42 9.85 6.78
N GLU A 22 -8.37 11.16 6.58
CA GLU A 22 -9.57 12.01 6.60
C GLU A 22 -10.59 11.61 5.52
N MET A 23 -10.12 11.17 4.36
CA MET A 23 -10.98 10.64 3.28
C MET A 23 -11.57 9.26 3.58
N GLN A 24 -11.20 8.61 4.69
CA GLN A 24 -11.68 7.28 5.09
C GLN A 24 -11.50 6.21 3.99
N LYS A 25 -10.33 6.21 3.33
CA LYS A 25 -10.04 5.22 2.30
C LYS A 25 -10.05 3.79 2.85
N VAL A 26 -10.60 2.86 2.06
CA VAL A 26 -10.53 1.43 2.37
C VAL A 26 -9.07 0.97 2.32
N VAL A 27 -8.61 0.33 3.40
CA VAL A 27 -7.23 -0.19 3.50
C VAL A 27 -7.16 -1.59 2.90
N LEU A 28 -6.23 -1.78 1.96
CA LEU A 28 -5.82 -3.09 1.46
C LEU A 28 -4.46 -3.43 2.06
N LEU A 29 -4.38 -4.52 2.82
CA LEU A 29 -3.15 -5.05 3.39
C LEU A 29 -2.80 -6.40 2.74
N PRO A 30 -2.03 -6.41 1.64
CA PRO A 30 -1.54 -7.65 1.07
C PRO A 30 -0.68 -8.38 2.10
N THR A 31 -0.98 -9.65 2.31
CA THR A 31 -0.19 -10.54 3.18
C THR A 31 0.38 -11.64 2.33
N GLY A 32 1.70 -11.77 2.32
CA GLY A 32 2.43 -12.80 1.59
C GLY A 32 3.22 -13.70 2.53
N SER A 33 4.03 -14.57 1.93
CA SER A 33 4.90 -15.53 2.61
C SER A 33 6.30 -15.47 1.97
N THR A 34 7.32 -15.79 2.76
CA THR A 34 8.65 -16.11 2.24
C THR A 34 8.76 -17.62 2.21
N GLU A 35 8.56 -18.22 1.04
CA GLU A 35 8.46 -19.67 0.88
C GLU A 35 9.14 -20.17 -0.39
N GLN A 36 9.41 -21.47 -0.43
CA GLN A 36 9.97 -22.13 -1.61
C GLN A 36 8.87 -22.39 -2.63
N HIS A 37 8.92 -21.74 -3.80
CA HIS A 37 7.97 -21.97 -4.91
C HIS A 37 8.51 -22.91 -6.00
N GLY A 38 9.65 -23.57 -5.75
CA GLY A 38 10.26 -24.50 -6.70
C GLY A 38 11.07 -23.79 -7.79
N ARG A 39 11.73 -24.56 -8.67
CA ARG A 39 12.81 -24.01 -9.54
C ARG A 39 12.38 -23.00 -10.60
N HIS A 40 11.09 -22.92 -10.89
CA HIS A 40 10.56 -22.15 -12.02
C HIS A 40 9.77 -20.92 -11.57
N LEU A 41 9.52 -20.80 -10.27
CA LEU A 41 8.83 -19.66 -9.68
C LEU A 41 9.77 -18.94 -8.70
N PRO A 42 9.59 -17.63 -8.52
CA PRO A 42 10.35 -16.84 -7.53
C PRO A 42 10.24 -17.36 -6.10
#